data_AF-A0A2H0BS81-F1
#
_entry.id   AF-A0A2H0BS81-F1
#
_cell.length_a   1.000
_cell.length_b   1.000
_cell.length_c   1.000
_cell.angle_alpha   90.00
_cell.angle_beta   90.00
_cell.angle_gamma   90.00
#
_symmetry.space_group_name_H-M   'P 1'
#
loop_
_entity.id
_entity.type
_entity.pdbx_description
1 polymer ?
#
loop_
_entity_poly.entity_id
_entity_poly.type
_entity_poly.pdbx_seq_one_letter_code
_entity_poly.pdbx_strand_id
1 'polypeptide(L)'
;GVSELFYGNYEWQPHSSCAEIDQTPGNRVMLLKHFGRNTESEANIAEMDKLGYRPATHLEAYAFAKANPELQRQFWIVALGSSPVRGGRRGVAVLRSGSGRRILGGGWFGRGWCSGDRFLFVRK
;
A
#
# COMPACT_ATOMS: atom_id res chain seq x y z
N GLY A 1 -1.55 16.38 -2.16
CA GLY A 1 -0.34 16.64 -1.36
C GLY A 1 0.08 15.32 -0.79
N VAL A 2 1.29 14.88 -1.10
CA VAL A 2 1.85 13.64 -0.55
C VAL A 2 2.42 13.94 0.85
N SER A 3 2.31 13.00 1.80
CA SER A 3 2.74 13.18 3.19
C SER A 3 4.26 13.30 3.31
N GLU A 4 4.75 13.96 4.37
CA GLU A 4 6.16 14.01 4.76
C GLU A 4 6.81 12.62 4.87
N LEU A 5 6.03 11.56 5.12
CA LEU A 5 6.52 10.18 5.11
C LEU A 5 7.19 9.79 3.76
N PHE A 6 6.81 10.44 2.66
CA PHE A 6 7.29 10.15 1.30
C PHE A 6 8.22 11.23 0.74
N TYR A 7 8.33 12.38 1.42
CA TYR A 7 9.25 13.45 1.05
C TYR A 7 10.41 13.61 2.05
N GLY A 8 10.34 12.97 3.20
CA GLY A 8 11.45 12.90 4.15
C GLY A 8 12.49 11.87 3.73
N ASN A 9 13.67 11.93 4.34
CA ASN A 9 14.79 10.99 4.12
C ASN A 9 14.56 9.63 4.79
N TYR A 10 13.34 9.10 4.74
CA TYR A 10 13.02 7.80 5.32
C TYR A 10 13.35 6.70 4.31
N GLU A 11 14.18 5.76 4.72
CA GLU A 11 14.44 4.56 3.94
C GLU A 11 13.21 3.64 3.99
N TRP A 12 12.67 3.32 2.82
CA TRP A 12 11.57 2.39 2.67
C TRP A 12 12.10 0.98 2.46
N GLN A 13 11.88 0.11 3.43
CA GLN A 13 12.33 -1.27 3.34
C GLN A 13 11.22 -2.12 2.69
N PRO A 14 11.53 -2.91 1.65
CA PRO A 14 10.59 -3.86 1.08
C PRO A 14 10.14 -4.89 2.13
N HIS A 15 8.87 -5.30 2.05
CA HIS A 15 8.44 -6.51 2.75
C HIS A 15 9.20 -7.73 2.20
N SER A 16 9.36 -8.80 2.98
CA SER A 16 10.06 -10.02 2.52
C SER A 16 9.44 -10.60 1.23
N SER A 17 8.11 -10.56 1.11
CA SER A 17 7.36 -10.92 -0.11
C SER A 17 7.64 -10.02 -1.33
N CYS A 18 8.41 -8.95 -1.14
CA CYS A 18 8.81 -7.97 -2.15
C CYS A 18 10.34 -7.84 -2.28
N ALA A 19 11.15 -8.69 -1.62
CA ALA A 19 12.61 -8.51 -1.56
C ALA A 19 13.30 -8.75 -2.92
N GLU A 20 12.80 -9.68 -3.71
CA GLU A 20 13.37 -10.08 -5.01
C GLU A 20 12.52 -9.56 -6.20
N ILE A 21 11.85 -8.43 -6.02
CA ILE A 21 11.01 -7.90 -7.11
C ILE A 21 11.89 -7.30 -8.20
N ASP A 22 11.56 -7.64 -9.43
CA ASP A 22 12.02 -6.89 -10.58
C ASP A 22 11.53 -5.42 -10.44
N GLN A 23 12.48 -4.50 -10.29
CA GLN A 23 12.21 -3.08 -10.14
C GLN A 23 12.14 -2.35 -11.49
N THR A 24 12.29 -3.05 -12.62
CA THR A 24 12.19 -2.42 -13.93
C THR A 24 10.79 -1.82 -14.11
N PRO A 25 10.68 -0.57 -14.60
CA PRO A 25 9.41 0.03 -14.93
C PRO A 25 8.70 -0.80 -15.99
N GLY A 26 7.45 -1.18 -15.73
CA GLY A 26 6.67 -2.01 -16.64
C GLY A 26 5.21 -2.11 -16.24
N ASN A 27 4.39 -2.65 -17.14
CA ASN A 27 2.98 -2.90 -16.86
C ASN A 27 2.86 -4.04 -15.86
N ARG A 28 2.44 -3.73 -14.63
CA ARG A 28 2.17 -4.70 -13.58
C ARG A 28 0.68 -5.01 -13.54
N VAL A 29 0.32 -6.28 -13.42
CA VAL A 29 -1.06 -6.69 -13.17
C VAL A 29 -1.39 -6.40 -11.71
N MET A 30 -2.28 -5.44 -11.48
CA MET A 30 -2.70 -5.02 -10.15
C MET A 30 -4.12 -5.48 -9.85
N LEU A 31 -4.38 -5.86 -8.60
CA LEU A 31 -5.70 -6.20 -8.09
C LEU A 31 -5.99 -5.32 -6.88
N LEU A 32 -7.15 -4.67 -6.88
CA LEU A 32 -7.64 -3.95 -5.72
C LEU A 32 -8.63 -4.83 -4.94
N LYS A 33 -8.20 -5.36 -3.79
CA LYS A 33 -9.01 -6.27 -2.99
C LYS A 33 -9.74 -5.53 -1.87
N HIS A 34 -11.05 -5.75 -1.79
CA HIS A 34 -11.89 -5.35 -0.67
C HIS A 34 -12.34 -6.59 0.10
N PHE A 35 -12.11 -6.61 1.42
CA PHE A 35 -12.45 -7.78 2.26
C PHE A 35 -13.82 -7.68 2.93
N GLY A 36 -14.43 -6.49 3.00
CA GLY A 36 -15.73 -6.29 3.65
C GLY A 36 -15.75 -6.52 5.18
N ARG A 37 -14.60 -6.75 5.80
CA ARG A 37 -14.43 -7.00 7.24
C ARG A 37 -13.14 -6.39 7.74
N ASN A 38 -13.03 -6.25 9.06
CA ASN A 38 -11.76 -5.84 9.66
C ASN A 38 -10.69 -6.90 9.40
N THR A 39 -9.47 -6.47 9.10
CA THR A 39 -8.36 -7.36 8.73
C THR A 39 -7.04 -6.89 9.31
N GLU A 40 -6.05 -7.78 9.35
CA GLU A 40 -4.68 -7.49 9.77
C GLU A 40 -3.73 -7.54 8.58
N SER A 41 -2.61 -6.81 8.66
CA SER A 41 -1.63 -6.73 7.57
C SER A 41 -1.10 -8.10 7.17
N GLU A 42 -0.69 -8.93 8.15
CA GLU A 42 -0.14 -10.26 7.88
C GLU A 42 -1.17 -11.21 7.27
N ALA A 43 -2.42 -11.17 7.74
CA ALA A 43 -3.51 -11.96 7.17
C ALA A 43 -3.78 -11.58 5.70
N ASN A 44 -3.72 -10.29 5.39
CA ASN A 44 -3.90 -9.80 4.02
C ASN A 44 -2.74 -10.20 3.11
N ILE A 45 -1.49 -10.14 3.60
CA ILE A 45 -0.31 -10.59 2.87
C ILE A 45 -0.37 -12.10 2.60
N ALA A 46 -0.77 -12.89 3.59
CA ALA A 46 -0.95 -14.34 3.41
C ALA A 46 -2.03 -14.66 2.35
N GLU A 47 -3.10 -13.88 2.28
CA GLU A 47 -4.13 -14.03 1.25
C GLU A 47 -3.63 -13.61 -0.15
N MET A 48 -2.85 -12.52 -0.24
CA MET A 48 -2.18 -12.13 -1.49
C MET A 48 -1.34 -13.30 -2.02
N ASP A 49 -0.54 -13.90 -1.15
CA ASP A 49 0.38 -14.98 -1.47
C ASP A 49 -0.36 -16.20 -2.05
N LYS A 50 -1.45 -16.63 -1.39
CA LYS A 50 -2.31 -17.73 -1.84
C LYS A 50 -2.91 -17.50 -3.24
N LEU A 51 -3.17 -16.24 -3.60
CA LEU A 51 -3.70 -15.87 -4.91
C LEU A 51 -2.61 -15.71 -5.99
N GLY A 52 -1.34 -15.89 -5.65
CA GLY A 52 -0.20 -15.65 -6.55
C GLY A 52 0.13 -14.16 -6.70
N TYR A 53 -0.17 -13.36 -5.68
CA TYR A 53 0.13 -11.92 -5.61
C TYR A 53 1.08 -11.62 -4.46
N ARG A 54 1.65 -10.42 -4.48
CA ARG A 54 2.36 -9.78 -3.38
C ARG A 54 1.73 -8.43 -3.07
N PRO A 55 1.99 -7.85 -1.89
CA PRO A 55 1.55 -6.48 -1.64
C PRO A 55 2.27 -5.47 -2.55
N ALA A 56 1.56 -4.41 -2.94
CA ALA A 56 2.17 -3.29 -3.65
C ALA A 56 3.15 -2.53 -2.75
N THR A 57 4.26 -2.08 -3.33
CA THR A 57 5.19 -1.14 -2.69
C THR A 57 4.61 0.27 -2.70
N HIS A 58 5.23 1.18 -1.96
CA HIS A 58 4.86 2.60 -1.94
C HIS A 58 5.00 3.26 -3.32
N LEU A 59 6.01 2.89 -4.12
CA LEU A 59 6.21 3.42 -5.47
C LEU A 59 5.11 2.95 -6.43
N GLU A 60 4.74 1.67 -6.35
CA GLU A 60 3.64 1.12 -7.15
C GLU A 60 2.30 1.73 -6.75
N ALA A 61 2.07 1.94 -5.46
CA ALA A 61 0.89 2.66 -4.98
C ALA A 61 0.87 4.10 -5.50
N TYR A 62 2.00 4.79 -5.49
CA TYR A 62 2.10 6.15 -6.05
C TYR A 62 1.78 6.18 -7.55
N ALA A 63 2.36 5.25 -8.34
CA ALA A 63 2.07 5.11 -9.76
C ALA A 63 0.58 4.79 -10.01
N PHE A 64 0.01 3.87 -9.23
CA PHE A 64 -1.40 3.50 -9.30
C PHE A 64 -2.32 4.70 -9.04
N ALA A 65 -2.03 5.50 -8.00
CA ALA A 65 -2.80 6.70 -7.67
C ALA A 65 -2.71 7.78 -8.74
N LYS A 66 -1.55 7.93 -9.38
CA LYS A 66 -1.36 8.85 -10.50
C LYS A 66 -2.21 8.43 -11.72
N ALA A 67 -2.29 7.13 -11.99
CA ALA A 67 -3.08 6.57 -13.08
C ALA A 67 -4.59 6.51 -12.78
N ASN A 68 -4.99 6.36 -11.50
CA ASN A 68 -6.37 6.13 -11.08
C ASN A 68 -6.87 7.18 -10.07
N PRO A 69 -6.93 8.46 -10.47
CA PRO A 69 -7.21 9.55 -9.53
C PRO A 69 -8.61 9.48 -8.92
N GLU A 70 -9.61 8.96 -9.64
CA GLU A 70 -10.99 8.84 -9.16
C GLU A 70 -11.16 7.70 -8.15
N LEU A 71 -10.51 6.55 -8.37
CA LEU A 71 -10.59 5.41 -7.44
C LEU A 71 -10.02 5.78 -6.06
N GLN A 72 -8.92 6.55 -6.03
CA GLN A 72 -8.37 7.05 -4.78
C GLN A 72 -9.36 7.94 -3.99
N ARG A 73 -10.31 8.61 -4.67
CA ARG A 73 -11.30 9.46 -3.99
C ARG A 73 -12.40 8.68 -3.28
N GLN A 74 -12.67 7.47 -3.73
CA GLN A 74 -13.78 6.67 -3.25
C GLN A 74 -13.44 5.92 -1.96
N PHE A 75 -12.17 5.54 -1.78
CA PHE A 75 -11.79 4.67 -0.68
C PHE A 75 -10.31 4.75 -0.31
N TRP A 76 -10.01 4.26 0.89
CA TRP A 76 -8.65 4.12 1.38
C TRP A 76 -8.01 2.89 0.72
N ILE A 77 -6.82 3.09 0.12
CA ILE A 77 -6.06 2.03 -0.53
C ILE A 77 -4.74 1.85 0.21
N VAL A 78 -4.52 0.66 0.75
CA VAL A 78 -3.37 0.30 1.56
C VAL A 78 -2.38 -0.50 0.72
N ALA A 79 -1.10 -0.14 0.79
CA ALA A 79 0.01 -0.80 0.14
C ALA A 79 1.03 -1.26 1.20
N LEU A 80 1.08 -2.57 1.42
CA LEU A 80 1.82 -3.22 2.51
C LEU A 80 3.23 -3.67 2.11
N GLY A 81 3.63 -3.47 0.86
CA GLY A 81 4.82 -4.09 0.28
C GLY A 81 6.12 -3.39 0.59
N SER A 82 6.05 -2.26 1.30
CA SER A 82 7.22 -1.56 1.81
C SER A 82 6.82 -0.69 3.00
N SER A 83 7.73 -0.52 3.94
CA SER A 83 7.50 0.27 5.15
C SER A 83 8.73 1.08 5.53
N PRO A 84 8.60 2.37 5.90
CA PRO A 84 9.62 3.05 6.66
C PRO A 84 9.49 2.65 8.14
N VAL A 85 10.63 2.63 8.83
CA VAL A 85 10.68 2.49 10.28
C VAL A 85 10.82 3.89 10.89
N ARG A 86 9.83 4.33 11.67
CA ARG A 86 9.87 5.61 12.39
C ARG A 86 9.64 5.37 13.89
N GLY A 87 10.63 5.72 14.72
CA GLY A 87 10.52 5.58 16.17
C GLY A 87 10.16 4.16 16.62
N GLY A 88 10.73 3.14 15.95
CA GLY A 88 10.44 1.72 16.21
C GLY A 88 9.11 1.20 15.64
N ARG A 89 8.36 2.01 14.90
CA ARG A 89 7.07 1.61 14.29
C ARG A 89 7.17 1.50 12.78
N ARG A 90 6.64 0.41 12.23
CA ARG A 90 6.51 0.18 10.77
C ARG A 90 5.30 0.93 10.22
N GLY A 91 5.55 1.99 9.46
CA GLY A 91 4.51 2.68 8.68
C GLY A 91 4.28 1.97 7.35
N VAL A 92 3.11 2.12 6.73
CA VAL A 92 2.83 1.64 5.37
C VAL A 92 2.19 2.72 4.54
N ALA A 93 2.28 2.58 3.23
CA ALA A 93 1.67 3.51 2.30
C ALA A 93 0.15 3.36 2.30
N VAL A 94 -0.55 4.48 2.54
CA VAL A 94 -2.01 4.55 2.44
C VAL A 94 -2.41 5.72 1.55
N LEU A 95 -3.09 5.41 0.45
CA LEU A 95 -3.71 6.40 -0.43
C LEU A 95 -5.11 6.71 0.10
N ARG A 96 -5.38 7.98 0.38
CA ARG A 96 -6.70 8.45 0.79
C ARG A 96 -7.01 9.82 0.21
N SER A 97 -8.29 10.15 0.14
CA SER A 97 -8.75 11.52 -0.09
C SER A 97 -8.86 12.25 1.25
N GLY A 98 -8.37 13.49 1.31
CA GLY A 98 -8.57 14.37 2.47
C GLY A 98 -8.61 15.84 2.04
N SER A 99 -9.62 16.59 2.51
CA SER A 99 -9.81 18.02 2.24
C SER A 99 -9.66 18.42 0.76
N GLY A 100 -10.28 17.65 -0.15
CA GLY A 100 -10.20 17.86 -1.60
C GLY A 100 -8.86 17.48 -2.25
N ARG A 101 -7.93 16.88 -1.49
CA ARG A 101 -6.57 16.51 -1.96
C ARG A 101 -6.37 15.01 -1.94
N ARG A 102 -5.60 14.52 -2.92
CA ARG A 102 -4.99 13.18 -2.91
C ARG A 102 -3.86 13.16 -1.89
N ILE A 103 -3.95 12.29 -0.89
CA ILE A 103 -2.95 12.13 0.16
C ILE A 103 -2.41 10.71 0.07
N LEU A 104 -1.11 10.61 -0.19
CA LEU A 104 -0.35 9.40 0.08
C LEU A 104 0.23 9.59 1.49
N GLY A 105 -0.26 8.83 2.47
CA GLY A 105 -0.01 8.97 3.90
C GLY A 105 0.53 7.68 4.53
N GLY A 106 0.73 7.73 5.85
CA GLY A 106 1.17 6.58 6.63
C GLY A 106 0.02 5.91 7.38
N GLY A 107 -0.11 4.59 7.27
CA GLY A 107 -0.86 3.73 8.19
C GLY A 107 0.09 2.91 9.07
N TRP A 108 -0.36 2.45 10.24
CA TRP A 108 0.49 1.61 11.10
C TRP A 108 0.30 0.13 10.75
N PHE A 109 1.38 -0.56 10.37
CA PHE A 109 1.36 -1.96 9.96
C PHE A 109 0.76 -2.90 11.02
N GLY A 110 1.05 -2.63 12.30
CA GLY A 110 0.59 -3.47 13.42
C GLY A 110 -0.84 -3.19 13.89
N ARG A 111 -1.55 -2.24 13.26
CA ARG A 111 -2.96 -1.95 13.58
C ARG A 111 -3.86 -2.73 12.63
N GLY A 112 -5.04 -3.12 13.13
CA GLY A 112 -6.12 -3.59 12.29
C GLY A 112 -6.61 -2.53 11.30
N TRP A 113 -7.06 -3.00 10.15
CA TRP A 113 -7.68 -2.23 9.08
C TRP A 113 -9.19 -2.39 9.15
N CYS A 114 -9.91 -1.33 8.76
CA CYS A 114 -11.36 -1.29 8.82
C CYS A 114 -11.97 -2.04 7.63
N SER A 115 -13.23 -2.45 7.77
CA SER A 115 -14.02 -3.07 6.70
C SER A 115 -14.14 -2.24 5.42
N GLY A 116 -13.90 -0.92 5.49
CA GLY A 116 -13.87 -0.02 4.33
C GLY A 116 -12.52 0.08 3.62
N ASP A 117 -11.47 -0.59 4.10
CA ASP A 117 -10.14 -0.47 3.49
C ASP A 117 -10.00 -1.43 2.29
N ARG A 118 -9.28 -0.95 1.27
CA ARG A 118 -8.91 -1.72 0.08
C ARG A 118 -7.41 -1.93 0.07
N PHE A 119 -6.96 -3.06 -0.47
CA PHE A 119 -5.56 -3.43 -0.49
C PHE A 119 -5.08 -3.60 -1.92
N LEU A 120 -3.95 -2.98 -2.24
CA LEU A 120 -3.37 -3.04 -3.57
C LEU A 120 -2.42 -4.24 -3.68
N PHE A 121 -2.78 -5.17 -4.53
CA PHE A 121 -2.06 -6.41 -4.81
C PHE A 121 -1.34 -6.24 -6.14
N VAL A 122 -0.17 -6.84 -6.28
CA VAL A 122 0.61 -6.90 -7.52
C VAL A 122 0.92 -8.35 -7.83
N ARG A 123 0.69 -8.78 -9.07
CA ARG A 123 0.98 -10.16 -9.49
C ARG A 123 2.48 -10.44 -9.34
N LYS A 124 2.83 -11.61 -8.81
CA LYS A 124 4.21 -12.09 -8.75
C LYS A 124 4.75 -12.34 -10.16
#